data_AF-A0A5S5BXH9-F1
#
_entry.id   AF-A0A5S5BXH9-F1
#
_cell.length_a   1.000
_cell.length_b   1.000
_cell.length_c   1.000
_cell.angle_alpha   90.00
_cell.angle_beta   90.00
_cell.angle_gamma   90.00
#
_symmetry.space_group_name_H-M   'P 1'
#
loop_
_entity.id
_entity.type
_entity.pdbx_description
1 polymer ?
#
loop_
_entity_poly.entity_id
_entity_poly.type
_entity_poly.pdbx_seq_one_letter_code
_entity_poly.pdbx_strand_id
1 'polypeptide(L)'
;MELYKIKELLTVYFEGESTVDDEKILRKYFSGNDVAPELEQYKRLFAYFEYAQKDTSVVKDNLETNTKAEPLRLRYAGLAIAASIALLAGIFIFNPETTNQNDLGTYEDPHIALQKTKEVLQLVSKYMNEGTDDLVYLNEIEKTKEKFIK
;
A
#
# COMPACT_ATOMS: atom_id res chain seq x y z
N MET A 1 4.78 -38.48 12.25
CA MET A 1 6.00 -37.70 12.56
C MET A 1 6.17 -36.48 11.65
N GLU A 2 5.75 -36.52 10.37
CA GLU A 2 5.84 -35.36 9.46
C GLU A 2 4.90 -34.18 9.78
N LEU A 3 3.69 -34.46 10.29
CA LEU A 3 2.67 -33.42 10.55
C LEU A 3 3.06 -32.42 11.65
N TYR A 4 3.81 -32.87 12.66
CA TYR A 4 4.32 -32.01 13.73
C TYR A 4 5.29 -30.95 13.20
N LYS A 5 6.20 -31.35 12.30
CA LYS A 5 7.16 -30.44 11.65
C LYS A 5 6.45 -29.38 10.80
N ILE A 6 5.39 -29.75 10.09
CA ILE A 6 4.60 -28.79 9.31
C ILE A 6 3.90 -27.78 10.22
N LYS A 7 3.35 -28.22 11.36
CA LYS A 7 2.73 -27.32 12.35
C LYS A 7 3.75 -26.34 12.93
N GLU A 8 4.93 -26.82 13.29
CA GLU A 8 6.04 -25.99 13.79
C GLU A 8 6.48 -24.96 12.74
N LEU A 9 6.67 -25.38 11.48
CA LEU A 9 7.00 -24.46 10.39
C LEU A 9 5.90 -23.41 10.16
N LEU A 10 4.63 -23.79 10.33
CA LEU A 10 3.50 -22.87 10.18
C LEU A 10 3.52 -21.78 11.26
N THR A 11 3.85 -22.15 12.50
CA THR A 11 4.02 -21.20 13.61
C THR A 11 5.13 -20.20 13.29
N VAL A 12 6.32 -20.69 12.93
CA VAL A 12 7.47 -19.85 12.57
C VAL A 12 7.17 -18.94 11.36
N TYR A 13 6.43 -19.45 10.37
CA TYR A 13 5.96 -18.67 9.22
C TYR A 13 5.02 -17.53 9.65
N PHE A 14 4.07 -17.78 10.56
CA PHE A 14 3.18 -16.73 11.05
C PHE A 14 3.86 -15.71 11.96
N GLU A 15 4.94 -16.11 12.64
CA GLU A 15 5.80 -15.20 13.41
C GLU A 15 6.75 -14.39 12.50
N GLY A 16 6.87 -14.74 11.22
CA GLY A 16 7.71 -14.05 10.25
C GLY A 16 9.20 -14.42 10.34
N GLU A 17 9.52 -15.51 11.04
CA GLU A 17 10.90 -15.98 11.24
C GLU A 17 11.30 -17.11 10.27
N SER A 18 10.42 -17.50 9.34
CA SER A 18 10.67 -18.60 8.39
C SER A 18 11.68 -18.22 7.31
N THR A 19 12.49 -19.19 6.87
CA THR A 19 13.39 -19.01 5.74
C THR A 19 12.74 -19.35 4.40
N VAL A 20 13.37 -18.95 3.29
CA VAL A 20 12.90 -19.25 1.93
C VAL A 20 12.81 -20.76 1.67
N ASP A 21 13.67 -21.58 2.29
CA ASP A 21 13.64 -23.03 2.11
C ASP A 21 12.50 -23.67 2.92
N ASP A 22 12.19 -23.14 4.10
CA ASP A 22 11.02 -23.54 4.90
C ASP A 22 9.71 -23.27 4.14
N GLU A 23 9.61 -22.08 3.54
CA GLU A 23 8.45 -21.73 2.72
C GLU A 23 8.26 -22.66 1.50
N LYS A 24 9.35 -23.11 0.87
CA LYS A 24 9.27 -24.09 -0.23
C LYS A 24 8.68 -25.42 0.26
N ILE A 25 9.02 -25.85 1.47
CA ILE A 25 8.48 -27.06 2.10
C ILE A 25 6.98 -26.89 2.35
N LEU A 26 6.56 -25.77 2.94
CA LEU A 26 5.14 -25.45 3.16
C LEU A 26 4.37 -25.44 1.83
N ARG A 27 4.89 -24.75 0.81
CA ARG A 27 4.27 -24.73 -0.53
C ARG A 27 4.12 -26.12 -1.11
N LYS A 28 5.17 -26.94 -1.06
CA LYS A 28 5.13 -28.32 -1.57
C LYS A 28 4.09 -29.18 -0.84
N TYR A 29 3.98 -29.02 0.48
CA TYR A 29 2.99 -29.74 1.28
C TYR A 29 1.56 -29.33 0.93
N PHE A 30 1.27 -28.03 0.84
CA PHE A 30 -0.08 -27.52 0.57
C PHE A 30 -0.51 -27.62 -0.91
N SER A 31 0.42 -27.77 -1.85
CA SER A 31 0.13 -28.15 -3.25
C SER A 31 -0.29 -29.61 -3.41
N GLY A 32 -0.11 -30.46 -2.38
CA GLY A 32 -0.54 -31.84 -2.40
C GLY A 32 -2.07 -32.02 -2.31
N ASN A 33 -2.55 -33.20 -2.71
CA ASN A 33 -3.93 -33.61 -2.51
C ASN A 33 -4.18 -34.21 -1.11
N ASP A 34 -3.13 -34.52 -0.36
CA ASP A 34 -3.19 -35.17 0.96
C ASP A 34 -2.74 -34.20 2.06
N VAL A 35 -3.56 -33.17 2.31
CA VAL A 35 -3.35 -32.20 3.39
C VAL A 35 -4.22 -32.61 4.58
N ALA A 36 -3.63 -32.64 5.76
CA ALA A 36 -4.37 -32.95 6.99
C ALA A 36 -5.62 -32.04 7.15
N PRO A 37 -6.79 -32.58 7.58
CA PRO A 37 -8.04 -31.81 7.66
C PRO A 37 -7.94 -30.53 8.49
N GLU A 38 -7.15 -30.53 9.56
CA GLU A 38 -6.95 -29.37 10.45
C GLU A 38 -6.17 -28.23 9.79
N LEU A 39 -5.39 -28.52 8.74
CA LEU A 39 -4.52 -27.57 8.04
C LEU A 39 -5.09 -27.14 6.70
N GLU A 40 -6.20 -27.73 6.27
CA GLU A 40 -6.82 -27.48 4.97
C GLU A 40 -7.21 -25.99 4.78
N GLN A 41 -7.56 -25.30 5.87
CA GLN A 41 -7.85 -23.86 5.87
C GLN A 41 -6.67 -23.00 5.35
N TYR A 42 -5.42 -23.45 5.53
CA TYR A 42 -4.23 -22.71 5.13
C TYR A 42 -3.83 -22.98 3.67
N LYS A 43 -4.47 -23.96 3.00
CA LYS A 43 -4.14 -24.36 1.63
C LYS A 43 -4.15 -23.19 0.64
N ARG A 44 -5.14 -22.29 0.76
CA ARG A 44 -5.26 -21.11 -0.11
C ARG A 44 -4.09 -20.14 0.01
N LEU A 45 -3.44 -20.07 1.17
CA LEU A 45 -2.31 -19.18 1.41
C LEU A 45 -1.10 -19.56 0.54
N PHE A 46 -0.90 -20.87 0.36
CA PHE A 46 0.25 -21.42 -0.36
C PHE A 46 -0.06 -21.79 -1.82
N ALA A 47 -1.35 -21.87 -2.21
CA ALA A 47 -1.79 -22.20 -3.56
C ALA A 47 -1.79 -21.01 -4.55
N TYR A 48 -1.34 -19.81 -4.15
CA TYR A 48 -1.40 -18.59 -4.97
C TYR A 48 -0.83 -18.75 -6.39
N PHE A 49 0.28 -19.47 -6.55
CA PHE A 49 0.94 -19.65 -7.85
C PHE A 49 0.16 -20.56 -8.81
N GLU A 50 -0.58 -21.55 -8.30
CA GLU A 50 -1.43 -22.40 -9.15
C GLU A 50 -2.63 -21.62 -9.70
N TYR A 51 -3.17 -20.69 -8.91
CA TYR A 51 -4.23 -19.78 -9.35
C TYR A 51 -3.71 -18.74 -10.34
N ALA A 52 -2.57 -18.10 -10.06
CA ALA A 52 -1.97 -17.10 -10.94
C ALA A 52 -1.56 -17.66 -12.31
N GLN A 53 -1.12 -18.93 -12.36
CA GLN A 53 -0.71 -19.57 -13.61
C GLN A 53 -1.91 -19.86 -14.54
N LYS A 54 -3.10 -20.12 -13.98
CA LYS A 54 -4.34 -20.30 -14.76
C LYS A 54 -4.77 -19.03 -15.47
N ASP A 55 -4.62 -17.86 -14.84
CA ASP A 55 -4.98 -16.57 -15.46
C ASP A 55 -4.00 -16.16 -16.58
N THR A 56 -2.72 -16.51 -16.47
CA THR A 56 -1.74 -16.26 -17.54
C THR A 56 -1.85 -17.18 -18.76
N SER A 57 -2.67 -18.24 -18.69
CA SER A 57 -2.80 -19.21 -19.79
C SER A 57 -3.82 -18.80 -20.85
N VAL A 58 -4.63 -17.75 -20.61
CA VAL A 58 -5.66 -17.27 -21.55
C VAL A 58 -5.07 -16.42 -22.69
N VAL A 59 -3.81 -15.98 -22.59
CA VAL A 59 -3.12 -15.19 -23.63
C VAL A 59 -2.18 -16.04 -24.50
N LYS A 60 -2.53 -17.33 -24.69
CA LYS A 60 -1.81 -18.23 -25.62
C LYS A 60 -2.67 -18.68 -26.79
N ASP A 61 -3.72 -17.94 -27.13
CA ASP A 61 -4.50 -18.23 -28.32
C ASP A 61 -4.25 -17.17 -29.41
N ASN A 62 -3.60 -17.61 -30.49
CA ASN A 62 -3.58 -16.98 -31.81
C ASN A 62 -2.93 -15.60 -31.98
N LEU A 63 -1.64 -15.46 -31.66
CA LEU A 63 -0.81 -14.52 -32.42
C LEU A 63 -0.10 -15.29 -33.53
N GLU A 64 -0.84 -15.58 -34.60
CA GLU A 64 -0.23 -15.83 -35.90
C GLU A 64 0.59 -14.58 -36.24
N THR A 65 1.91 -14.68 -36.15
CA THR A 65 2.84 -13.62 -36.51
C THR A 65 2.93 -13.51 -38.04
N ASN A 66 1.84 -13.06 -38.65
CA ASN A 66 1.77 -12.67 -40.07
C ASN A 66 1.70 -11.16 -40.21
N THR A 67 2.46 -10.42 -39.41
CA THR A 67 2.68 -9.00 -39.65
C THR A 67 4.14 -8.78 -39.97
N LYS A 68 4.42 -8.67 -41.27
CA LYS A 68 5.61 -8.00 -41.79
C LYS A 68 5.69 -6.63 -41.10
N ALA A 69 6.52 -6.53 -40.08
CA ALA A 69 6.71 -5.30 -39.34
C ALA A 69 7.40 -4.31 -40.28
N GLU A 70 6.62 -3.38 -40.81
CA GLU A 70 7.10 -2.18 -41.48
C GLU A 70 8.17 -1.48 -40.61
N PRO A 71 9.35 -1.12 -41.16
CA PRO A 71 10.49 -0.60 -40.41
C PRO A 71 10.28 0.83 -39.86
N LEU A 72 9.08 1.38 -39.96
CA LEU A 72 8.73 2.72 -39.52
C LEU A 72 8.69 2.84 -38.00
N ARG A 73 8.26 1.80 -37.26
CA ARG A 73 8.18 1.84 -35.78
C ARG A 73 9.53 2.00 -35.09
N LEU A 74 10.60 1.49 -35.69
CA LEU A 74 11.94 1.54 -35.09
C LEU A 74 12.56 2.95 -35.19
N ARG A 75 12.18 3.74 -36.20
CA ARG A 75 12.68 5.11 -36.42
C ARG A 75 12.13 6.10 -35.39
N TYR A 76 10.89 5.89 -34.93
CA TYR A 76 10.24 6.73 -33.92
C TYR A 76 10.49 6.26 -32.48
N ALA A 77 10.99 5.04 -32.28
CA ALA A 77 11.35 4.54 -30.96
C ALA A 77 12.45 5.40 -30.30
N GLY A 78 13.43 5.86 -31.06
CA GLY A 78 14.47 6.78 -30.57
C GLY A 78 13.91 8.16 -30.17
N LEU A 79 12.84 8.61 -30.83
CA LEU A 79 12.22 9.91 -30.55
C LEU A 79 11.46 9.91 -29.22
N ALA A 80 10.78 8.81 -28.89
CA ALA A 80 10.09 8.65 -27.61
C ALA A 80 11.07 8.64 -26.42
N ILE A 81 12.23 7.99 -26.58
CA ILE A 81 13.29 7.95 -25.55
C ILE A 81 13.92 9.33 -25.38
N ALA A 82 14.19 10.05 -26.48
CA ALA A 82 14.73 11.41 -26.38
C ALA A 82 13.75 12.38 -25.69
N ALA A 83 12.44 12.25 -25.96
CA ALA A 83 11.41 13.08 -25.34
C ALA A 83 11.31 12.88 -23.82
N SER A 84 11.40 11.65 -23.33
CA SER A 84 11.33 11.38 -21.89
C SER A 84 12.53 11.96 -21.13
N ILE A 85 13.74 11.84 -21.70
CA ILE A 85 14.96 12.42 -21.14
C ILE A 85 14.90 13.95 -21.15
N ALA A 86 14.41 14.54 -22.25
CA ALA A 86 14.26 15.99 -22.37
C ALA A 86 13.24 16.56 -21.37
N LEU A 87 12.15 15.85 -21.08
CA LEU A 87 11.19 16.24 -20.05
C LEU A 87 11.81 16.23 -18.65
N LEU A 88 12.56 15.18 -18.30
CA LEU A 88 13.26 15.10 -17.02
C LEU A 88 14.31 16.20 -16.86
N ALA A 89 15.12 16.42 -17.91
CA ALA A 89 16.12 17.49 -17.92
C ALA A 89 15.47 18.88 -17.86
N GLY A 90 14.34 19.07 -18.56
CA GLY A 90 13.56 20.31 -18.51
C GLY A 90 13.04 20.59 -17.10
N ILE A 91 12.43 19.60 -16.43
CA ILE A 91 11.98 19.76 -15.05
C ILE A 91 13.15 20.11 -14.12
N PHE A 92 14.29 19.44 -14.27
CA PHE A 92 15.48 19.70 -13.45
C PHE A 92 16.07 21.11 -13.66
N ILE A 93 16.12 21.59 -14.91
CA ILE A 93 16.71 22.89 -15.25
C ILE A 93 15.73 24.04 -14.94
N PHE A 94 14.43 23.84 -15.20
CA PHE A 94 13.41 24.90 -15.07
C PHE A 94 12.70 24.93 -13.70
N ASN A 95 12.83 23.89 -12.86
CA ASN A 95 12.38 23.89 -11.45
C ASN A 95 13.57 23.66 -10.48
N PRO A 96 14.38 24.69 -10.20
CA PRO A 96 15.45 24.61 -9.20
C PRO A 96 14.96 24.54 -7.74
N GLU A 97 13.64 24.54 -7.47
CA GLU A 97 13.07 24.58 -6.11
C GLU A 97 12.96 23.19 -5.43
N THR A 98 13.92 22.30 -5.63
CA THR A 98 13.98 21.03 -4.90
C THR A 98 15.27 20.88 -4.11
N THR A 99 15.59 21.87 -3.28
CA THR A 99 16.45 21.67 -2.11
C THR A 99 16.09 22.72 -1.07
N ASN A 100 15.06 22.43 -0.27
CA ASN A 100 14.96 22.89 1.13
C ASN A 100 13.97 21.97 1.86
N GLN A 101 14.27 20.66 1.89
CA GLN A 101 13.61 19.69 2.78
C GLN A 101 14.33 19.60 4.14
N ASN A 102 14.82 20.73 4.66
CA ASN A 102 15.40 20.81 6.00
C ASN A 102 14.46 21.53 7.00
N ASP A 103 13.20 21.78 6.64
CA ASP A 103 12.22 22.28 7.60
C ASP A 103 11.60 21.11 8.38
N LEU A 104 12.37 20.59 9.35
CA LEU A 104 11.93 19.57 10.31
C LEU A 104 10.96 20.16 11.36
N GLY A 105 10.33 21.31 11.10
CA GLY A 105 9.43 21.99 12.04
C GLY A 105 10.11 22.50 13.31
N THR A 106 11.45 22.52 13.32
CA THR A 106 12.26 22.95 14.46
C THR A 106 12.92 24.27 14.10
N TYR A 107 12.47 25.35 14.77
CA TYR A 107 13.04 26.68 14.59
C TYR A 107 14.14 26.88 15.64
N GLU A 108 15.36 27.23 15.20
CA GLU A 108 16.49 27.48 16.12
C GLU A 108 16.28 28.74 16.98
N ASP A 109 15.53 29.73 16.47
CA ASP A 109 15.18 30.94 17.20
C ASP A 109 13.94 30.71 18.09
N PRO A 110 14.05 30.84 19.43
CA PRO A 110 12.94 30.70 20.35
C PRO A 110 11.76 31.65 20.05
N HIS A 111 12.02 32.86 19.54
CA HIS A 111 10.96 33.81 19.23
C HIS A 111 10.12 33.36 18.04
N ILE A 112 10.76 32.80 17.01
CA ILE A 112 10.08 32.29 15.81
C ILE A 112 9.31 31.01 16.14
N ALA A 113 9.90 30.11 16.93
CA ALA A 113 9.24 28.90 17.41
C ALA A 113 7.94 29.23 18.14
N LEU A 114 8.01 30.15 19.12
CA LEU A 114 6.84 30.57 19.89
C LEU A 114 5.75 31.22 19.02
N GLN A 115 6.13 32.03 18.03
CA GLN A 115 5.17 32.63 17.11
C GLN A 115 4.44 31.56 16.30
N LYS A 116 5.16 30.59 15.74
CA LYS A 116 4.59 29.50 14.95
C LYS A 116 3.70 28.60 15.78
N THR A 117 4.10 28.28 17.02
CA THR A 117 3.25 27.56 17.96
C THR A 117 1.96 28.32 18.27
N LYS A 118 2.02 29.65 18.47
CA LYS A 118 0.81 30.47 18.68
C LYS A 118 -0.13 30.43 17.49
N GLU A 119 0.39 30.52 16.26
CA GLU A 119 -0.40 30.42 15.03
C GLU A 119 -1.14 29.06 14.95
N VAL A 120 -0.43 27.96 15.25
CA VAL A 120 -1.01 26.60 15.28
C VAL A 120 -2.08 26.48 16.37
N LEU A 121 -1.80 26.94 17.59
CA LEU A 121 -2.75 26.90 18.70
C LEU A 121 -4.01 27.75 18.43
N GLN A 122 -3.86 28.90 17.77
CA GLN A 122 -4.99 29.73 17.35
C GLN A 122 -5.85 29.00 16.31
N LEU A 123 -5.24 28.31 15.36
CA LEU A 123 -5.95 27.52 14.37
C LEU A 123 -6.74 26.37 15.02
N VAL A 124 -6.12 25.63 15.94
CA VAL A 124 -6.79 24.57 16.72
C VAL A 124 -7.95 25.14 17.54
N SER A 125 -7.73 26.29 18.21
CA SER A 125 -8.78 26.97 18.98
C SER A 125 -9.96 27.37 18.11
N LYS A 126 -9.71 27.83 16.87
CA LYS A 126 -10.77 28.19 15.92
C LYS A 126 -11.61 26.96 15.55
N TYR A 127 -10.96 25.86 15.19
CA TYR A 127 -11.67 24.62 14.84
C TYR A 127 -12.41 24.01 16.03
N MET A 128 -11.88 24.12 17.25
CA MET A 128 -12.57 23.64 18.44
C MET A 128 -13.82 24.47 18.75
N ASN A 129 -13.75 25.80 18.59
CA ASN A 129 -14.89 26.69 18.82
C ASN A 129 -15.97 26.55 17.74
N GLU A 130 -15.59 26.23 16.50
CA GLU A 130 -16.53 25.90 15.42
C GLU A 130 -17.12 24.48 15.61
N GLY A 131 -16.33 23.50 16.04
CA GLY A 131 -16.78 22.12 16.26
C GLY A 131 -17.67 21.91 17.50
N THR A 132 -17.68 22.85 18.44
CA THR A 132 -18.60 22.82 19.60
C THR A 132 -20.05 23.15 19.25
N ASP A 133 -20.33 23.75 18.08
CA ASP A 133 -21.70 24.06 17.65
C ASP A 133 -22.51 22.78 17.39
N ASP A 134 -21.88 21.73 16.87
CA ASP A 134 -22.53 20.43 16.62
C ASP A 134 -22.89 19.69 17.93
N LEU A 135 -22.23 20.02 19.05
CA LEU A 135 -22.53 19.44 20.37
C LEU A 135 -23.83 19.99 20.97
N VAL A 136 -24.35 21.12 20.46
CA VAL A 136 -25.65 21.67 20.88
C VAL A 136 -26.78 20.68 20.60
N TYR A 137 -26.75 20.00 19.46
CA TYR A 137 -27.73 18.98 19.09
C TYR A 137 -27.67 17.74 19.99
N LEU A 138 -26.48 17.37 20.48
CA LEU A 138 -26.33 16.24 21.42
C LEU A 138 -26.97 16.56 22.78
N ASN A 139 -26.85 17.81 23.25
CA ASN A 139 -27.51 18.28 24.47
C ASN A 139 -29.05 18.29 24.34
N GLU A 140 -29.58 18.60 23.15
CA GLU A 140 -31.02 18.50 22.89
C GLU A 140 -31.53 17.05 22.89
N ILE A 141 -30.73 16.11 22.38
CA ILE A 141 -31.03 14.67 22.45
C ILE A 141 -31.06 14.19 23.91
N GLU A 142 -30.10 14.62 24.74
CA GLU A 142 -30.04 14.26 26.16
C GLU A 142 -31.25 14.79 26.94
N LYS A 143 -31.61 16.08 26.77
CA LYS A 143 -32.81 16.67 27.37
C LYS A 143 -34.10 15.98 26.94
N THR A 144 -34.16 15.56 25.67
CA THR A 144 -35.32 14.82 25.13
C THR A 144 -35.41 13.44 25.78
N LYS A 145 -34.28 12.74 25.93
CA LYS A 145 -34.22 11.44 26.60
C LYS A 145 -34.70 11.52 28.05
N GLU A 146 -34.26 12.50 28.84
CA GLU A 146 -34.69 12.68 30.24
C GLU A 146 -36.18 13.05 30.37
N LYS A 147 -36.74 13.74 29.36
CA LYS A 147 -38.15 14.13 29.36
C LYS A 147 -39.09 12.97 29.05
N PHE A 148 -38.64 11.98 28.27
CA PHE A 148 -39.49 10.88 27.77
C PHE A 148 -39.16 9.51 28.36
N ILE A 149 -38.00 9.34 28.99
CA ILE A 149 -37.60 8.12 29.69
C ILE A 149 -37.49 8.46 31.18
N LYS A 150 -38.58 8.26 31.92
CA LYS A 150 -38.60 8.20 33.39
C LYS A 150 -39.19 6.87 33.82
#